data_AF-A0A832GDN6-F1
#
_entry.id   AF-A0A832GDN6-F1
#
_cell.length_a   1.000
_cell.length_b   1.000
_cell.length_c   1.000
_cell.angle_alpha   90.00
_cell.angle_beta   90.00
_cell.angle_gamma   90.00
#
_symmetry.space_group_name_H-M   'P 1'
#
loop_
_entity.id
_entity.type
_entity.pdbx_description
1 polymer ?
#
loop_
_entity_poly.entity_id
_entity_poly.type
_entity_poly.pdbx_seq_one_letter_code
_entity_poly.pdbx_strand_id
1 'polypeptide(L)'
;SGQQLLAALILYVYAAPEIPKKEKDLGMVRRFLLRDCERTLENMAATKLADGLVAALASSFLQTPPKERGSIISTAQRETEILDNPFIIKCLSASGSGNEVDFKQWRTGTMTVFLCLSAPKFPVFSRWLRLVLTSALDEMTDTLEPPALPVCFMLDELATLGHLQAVENAVGLAADRPARCLHGMVLEEPPRLRSDAVAAVGQKPVDPHHGPIMPRPARSLQPNADSRIRGMHPGLLAFVVAAAAIGGQTAAQPPATRPALTVVCFGDSITGHRPDEPYRDKYLKYADLLELLIEGRCGPQSVRVFARGFAGDKTYPDPPRTPGAATRIRRDILSEAPDVAVILIGGNDRKNTPEDRDRTREHLRLIVQSCLDNKVRVLLVQYAVLVNPDNPDKAWTHLVKNNDLIAEVARELDVPTVALQPAFDDALKTTPLAQLVNLVDGVHLAPGGEIVVARTLFYRLVELGWLPPRR
;
A
#
# COMPACT_ATOMS: atom_id res chain seq x y z
N SER A 1 0.07 -13.06 30.43
CA SER A 1 -0.54 -12.80 29.10
C SER A 1 -0.17 -13.91 28.11
N GLY A 2 -0.82 -13.98 26.94
CA GLY A 2 -0.49 -14.98 25.91
C GLY A 2 0.95 -14.87 25.38
N GLN A 3 1.47 -13.64 25.24
CA GLN A 3 2.86 -13.39 24.87
C GLN A 3 3.86 -13.96 25.88
N GLN A 4 3.61 -13.79 27.19
CA GLN A 4 4.48 -14.34 28.24
C GLN A 4 4.47 -15.88 28.26
N LEU A 5 3.31 -16.49 27.98
CA LEU A 5 3.20 -17.95 27.87
C LEU A 5 4.06 -18.46 26.71
N LEU A 6 3.96 -17.81 25.54
CA LEU A 6 4.78 -18.12 24.37
C LEU A 6 6.27 -17.97 24.65
N ALA A 7 6.70 -16.88 25.28
CA ALA A 7 8.10 -16.68 25.67
C ALA A 7 8.61 -17.77 26.62
N ALA A 8 7.78 -18.17 27.60
CA ALA A 8 8.13 -19.24 28.54
C ALA A 8 8.27 -20.60 27.83
N LEU A 9 7.37 -20.92 26.90
CA LEU A 9 7.44 -22.16 26.10
C LEU A 9 8.64 -22.16 25.16
N ILE A 10 8.97 -21.02 24.52
CA ILE A 10 10.18 -20.89 23.68
C ILE A 10 11.43 -21.13 24.52
N LEU A 11 11.52 -20.50 25.70
CA LEU A 11 12.65 -20.69 26.62
C LEU A 11 12.78 -22.16 27.05
N TYR A 12 11.67 -22.81 27.38
CA TYR A 12 11.68 -24.23 27.74
C TYR A 12 12.13 -25.11 26.56
N VAL A 13 11.57 -24.92 25.37
CA VAL A 13 11.96 -25.67 24.16
C VAL A 13 13.46 -25.50 23.87
N TYR A 14 13.98 -24.29 24.04
CA TYR A 14 15.38 -23.99 23.83
C TYR A 14 16.29 -24.62 24.91
N ALA A 15 15.94 -24.49 26.19
CA ALA A 15 16.80 -24.88 27.31
C ALA A 15 16.73 -26.37 27.66
N ALA A 16 15.61 -27.04 27.38
CA ALA A 16 15.38 -28.44 27.70
C ALA A 16 16.41 -29.36 27.01
N PRO A 17 17.19 -30.16 27.77
CA PRO A 17 18.15 -31.11 27.19
C PRO A 17 17.45 -32.31 26.53
N GLU A 18 16.24 -32.66 26.98
CA GLU A 18 15.46 -33.79 26.47
C GLU A 18 14.90 -33.55 25.06
N ILE A 19 14.79 -32.29 24.64
CA ILE A 19 14.32 -31.93 23.29
C ILE A 19 15.52 -31.96 22.35
N PRO A 20 15.52 -32.82 21.31
CA PRO A 20 16.61 -32.87 20.35
C PRO A 20 16.81 -31.53 19.65
N LYS A 21 18.07 -31.15 19.36
CA LYS A 21 18.37 -29.87 18.69
C LYS A 21 17.55 -29.63 17.42
N LYS A 22 17.38 -30.67 16.59
CA LYS A 22 16.59 -30.66 15.33
C LYS A 22 15.09 -30.42 15.51
N GLU A 23 14.62 -30.43 16.75
CA GLU A 23 13.22 -30.24 17.15
C GLU A 23 13.03 -28.98 18.00
N LYS A 24 14.09 -28.20 18.24
CA LYS A 24 14.02 -26.92 18.97
C LYS A 24 13.54 -25.80 18.05
N ASP A 25 12.33 -25.95 17.54
CA ASP A 25 11.69 -25.01 16.61
C ASP A 25 10.32 -24.52 17.10
N LEU A 26 9.76 -23.54 16.39
CA LEU A 26 8.42 -23.01 16.67
C LEU A 26 7.31 -24.06 16.44
N GLY A 27 7.58 -25.09 15.64
CA GLY A 27 6.67 -26.23 15.49
C GLY A 27 6.54 -27.02 16.79
N MET A 28 7.63 -27.21 17.54
CA MET A 28 7.61 -27.86 18.85
C MET A 28 6.88 -27.00 19.89
N VAL A 29 7.15 -25.69 19.92
CA VAL A 29 6.40 -24.74 20.76
C VAL A 29 4.91 -24.84 20.49
N ARG A 30 4.50 -24.87 19.20
CA ARG A 30 3.11 -25.01 18.79
C ARG A 30 2.50 -26.34 19.23
N ARG A 31 3.25 -27.45 19.16
CA ARG A 31 2.79 -28.76 19.63
C ARG A 31 2.51 -28.77 21.14
N PHE A 32 3.41 -28.20 21.95
CA PHE A 32 3.18 -28.08 23.39
C PHE A 32 1.99 -27.20 23.73
N LEU A 33 1.83 -26.09 23.00
CA LEU A 33 0.70 -25.17 23.20
C LEU A 33 -0.67 -25.80 22.85
N LEU A 34 -0.73 -26.65 21.82
CA LEU A 34 -2.00 -27.23 21.34
C LEU A 34 -2.39 -28.54 22.04
N ARG A 35 -1.43 -29.43 22.31
CA ARG A 35 -1.75 -30.80 22.75
C ARG A 35 -1.85 -30.94 24.26
N ASP A 36 -0.86 -30.43 24.98
CA ASP A 36 -0.66 -30.75 26.40
C ASP A 36 -0.07 -29.56 27.18
N CYS A 37 -0.64 -28.36 27.00
CA CYS A 37 -0.06 -27.13 27.54
C CYS A 37 0.04 -27.15 29.07
N GLU A 38 -0.98 -27.63 29.78
CA GLU A 38 -0.98 -27.69 31.25
C GLU A 38 0.07 -28.66 31.77
N ARG A 39 0.13 -29.87 31.20
CA ARG A 39 1.15 -30.87 31.54
C ARG A 39 2.57 -30.36 31.21
N THR A 40 2.72 -29.60 30.14
CA THR A 40 4.00 -28.97 29.79
C THR A 40 4.40 -27.96 30.87
N LEU A 41 3.46 -27.15 31.38
CA LEU A 41 3.72 -26.22 32.48
C LEU A 41 4.08 -26.97 33.77
N GLU A 42 3.44 -28.09 34.07
CA GLU A 42 3.82 -28.95 35.23
C GLU A 42 5.26 -29.47 35.09
N ASN A 43 5.62 -29.97 33.89
CA ASN A 43 6.98 -30.40 33.61
C ASN A 43 7.98 -29.26 33.78
N MET A 44 7.67 -28.07 33.23
CA MET A 44 8.48 -26.85 33.35
C MET A 44 8.70 -26.46 34.83
N ALA A 45 7.63 -26.53 35.65
CA ALA A 45 7.67 -26.21 37.08
C ALA A 45 8.59 -27.15 37.89
N ALA A 46 8.79 -28.38 37.42
CA ALA A 46 9.68 -29.35 38.05
C ALA A 46 11.17 -29.18 37.63
N THR A 47 11.47 -28.32 36.66
CA THR A 47 12.84 -28.14 36.16
C THR A 47 13.66 -27.14 36.98
N LYS A 48 14.99 -27.20 36.85
CA LYS A 48 15.93 -26.16 37.33
C LYS A 48 16.58 -25.38 36.19
N LEU A 49 15.96 -25.38 35.01
CA LEU A 49 16.51 -24.74 33.81
C LEU A 49 16.53 -23.21 33.95
N ALA A 50 17.53 -22.58 33.33
CA ALA A 50 17.76 -21.14 33.38
C ALA A 50 17.72 -20.59 34.82
N ASP A 51 18.49 -21.20 35.72
CA ASP A 51 18.56 -20.85 37.15
C ASP A 51 17.19 -20.81 37.85
N GLY A 52 16.25 -21.65 37.42
CA GLY A 52 14.90 -21.76 37.97
C GLY A 52 13.89 -20.79 37.36
N LEU A 53 14.28 -19.95 36.40
CA LEU A 53 13.37 -19.01 35.72
C LEU A 53 12.21 -19.74 35.02
N VAL A 54 12.49 -20.86 34.34
CA VAL A 54 11.46 -21.67 33.66
C VAL A 54 10.40 -22.16 34.65
N ALA A 55 10.84 -22.64 35.82
CA ALA A 55 9.94 -23.11 36.85
C ALA A 55 9.11 -21.97 37.48
N ALA A 56 9.72 -20.81 37.71
CA ALA A 56 9.03 -19.63 38.23
C ALA A 56 7.94 -19.14 37.25
N LEU A 57 8.27 -19.04 35.96
CA LEU A 57 7.32 -18.67 34.91
C LEU A 57 6.16 -19.67 34.83
N ALA A 58 6.44 -20.97 34.81
CA ALA A 58 5.41 -22.00 34.77
C ALA A 58 4.50 -21.97 36.01
N SER A 59 5.08 -21.81 37.20
CA SER A 59 4.32 -21.71 38.45
C SER A 59 3.35 -20.54 38.43
N SER A 60 3.74 -19.40 37.85
CA SER A 60 2.84 -18.24 37.73
C SER A 60 1.59 -18.55 36.90
N PHE A 61 1.71 -19.35 35.83
CA PHE A 61 0.57 -19.78 35.02
C PHE A 61 -0.27 -20.85 35.72
N LEU A 62 0.36 -21.80 36.43
CA LEU A 62 -0.34 -22.84 37.18
C LEU A 62 -1.17 -22.26 38.33
N GLN A 63 -0.68 -21.19 38.98
CA GLN A 63 -1.40 -20.46 40.03
C GLN A 63 -2.50 -19.52 39.50
N THR A 64 -2.51 -19.25 38.19
CA THR A 64 -3.56 -18.43 37.57
C THR A 64 -4.89 -19.19 37.61
N PRO A 65 -6.02 -18.53 37.95
CA PRO A 65 -7.35 -19.16 37.97
C PRO A 65 -7.68 -19.88 36.65
N PRO A 66 -8.31 -21.07 36.66
CA PRO A 66 -8.50 -21.89 35.45
C PRO A 66 -9.16 -21.15 34.28
N LYS A 67 -10.14 -20.28 34.56
CA LYS A 67 -10.82 -19.49 33.53
C LYS A 67 -9.89 -18.48 32.85
N GLU A 68 -9.07 -17.79 33.63
CA GLU A 68 -8.10 -16.82 33.13
C GLU A 68 -6.97 -17.52 32.38
N ARG A 69 -6.46 -18.63 32.93
CA ARG A 69 -5.47 -19.48 32.27
C ARG A 69 -5.98 -19.99 30.91
N GLY A 70 -7.22 -20.48 30.85
CA GLY A 70 -7.86 -20.90 29.60
C GLY A 70 -7.94 -19.77 28.58
N SER A 71 -8.25 -18.54 29.02
CA SER A 71 -8.23 -17.36 28.16
C SER A 71 -6.83 -17.05 27.63
N ILE A 72 -5.79 -17.13 28.46
CA ILE A 72 -4.39 -16.90 28.08
C ILE A 72 -3.95 -17.92 27.00
N ILE A 73 -4.26 -19.20 27.22
CA ILE A 73 -3.94 -20.28 26.28
C ILE A 73 -4.67 -20.06 24.96
N SER A 74 -5.97 -19.77 25.00
CA SER A 74 -6.78 -19.52 23.79
C SER A 74 -6.26 -18.32 22.99
N THR A 75 -5.87 -17.24 23.65
CA THR A 75 -5.23 -16.09 22.99
C THR A 75 -3.92 -16.49 22.34
N ALA A 76 -3.02 -17.19 23.05
CA ALA A 76 -1.76 -17.65 22.48
C ALA A 76 -1.98 -18.57 21.26
N GLN A 77 -2.99 -19.44 21.32
CA GLN A 77 -3.34 -20.36 20.24
C GLN A 77 -3.82 -19.61 18.99
N ARG A 78 -4.74 -18.65 19.15
CA ARG A 78 -5.23 -17.80 18.05
C ARG A 78 -4.11 -16.95 17.45
N GLU A 79 -3.27 -16.37 18.30
CA GLU A 79 -2.21 -15.48 17.82
C GLU A 79 -1.12 -16.21 17.02
N THR A 80 -1.01 -17.54 17.19
CA THR A 80 -0.01 -18.38 16.53
C THR A 80 -0.60 -19.40 15.55
N GLU A 81 -1.85 -19.20 15.08
CA GLU A 81 -2.52 -20.08 14.11
C GLU A 81 -1.78 -20.24 12.77
N ILE A 82 -0.94 -19.26 12.40
CA ILE A 82 -0.10 -19.34 11.20
C ILE A 82 0.87 -20.53 11.23
N LEU A 83 1.23 -20.99 12.43
CA LEU A 83 2.06 -22.18 12.64
C LEU A 83 1.29 -23.48 12.40
N ASP A 84 -0.01 -23.46 12.12
CA ASP A 84 -0.73 -24.68 11.73
C ASP A 84 -0.56 -24.99 10.24
N ASN A 85 -0.02 -24.04 9.46
CA ASN A 85 0.26 -24.23 8.06
C ASN A 85 1.52 -25.09 7.85
N PRO A 86 1.43 -26.24 7.16
CA PRO A 86 2.56 -27.15 6.98
C PRO A 86 3.71 -26.54 6.18
N PHE A 87 3.44 -25.59 5.29
CA PHE A 87 4.48 -24.90 4.52
C PHE A 87 5.25 -23.91 5.40
N ILE A 88 4.57 -23.20 6.30
CA ILE A 88 5.21 -22.28 7.25
C ILE A 88 6.04 -23.05 8.28
N ILE A 89 5.50 -24.13 8.87
CA ILE A 89 6.28 -25.00 9.75
C ILE A 89 7.53 -25.51 9.02
N LYS A 90 7.38 -26.01 7.79
CA LYS A 90 8.52 -26.54 7.04
C LYS A 90 9.58 -25.47 6.78
N CYS A 91 9.15 -24.25 6.46
CA CYS A 91 10.04 -23.09 6.28
C CYS A 91 10.78 -22.71 7.57
N LEU A 92 10.13 -22.82 8.73
CA LEU A 92 10.68 -22.45 10.04
C LEU A 92 11.30 -23.62 10.81
N SER A 93 11.32 -24.82 10.21
CA SER A 93 11.75 -26.04 10.90
C SER A 93 13.25 -26.03 11.15
N ALA A 94 13.67 -26.56 12.30
CA ALA A 94 15.08 -26.81 12.61
C ALA A 94 15.67 -28.01 11.84
N SER A 95 14.87 -28.63 10.95
CA SER A 95 15.30 -29.79 10.16
C SER A 95 16.13 -29.38 8.94
N GLY A 96 17.43 -29.21 9.14
CA GLY A 96 18.41 -29.13 8.05
C GLY A 96 19.84 -28.98 8.56
N SER A 97 20.71 -29.94 8.27
CA SER A 97 22.16 -29.91 8.53
C SER A 97 22.80 -28.60 8.06
N GLY A 98 23.01 -27.63 8.96
CA GLY A 98 23.70 -26.37 8.65
C GLY A 98 23.00 -25.45 7.66
N ASN A 99 21.71 -25.68 7.37
CA ASN A 99 20.94 -24.92 6.38
C ASN A 99 19.92 -23.95 7.02
N GLU A 100 19.96 -23.80 8.34
CA GLU A 100 19.20 -22.75 9.04
C GLU A 100 19.75 -21.38 8.63
N VAL A 101 18.88 -20.42 8.35
CA VAL A 101 19.30 -19.04 8.13
C VAL A 101 19.71 -18.45 9.48
N ASP A 102 21.00 -18.17 9.63
CA ASP A 102 21.54 -17.46 10.79
C ASP A 102 21.97 -16.06 10.36
N PHE A 103 21.17 -15.06 10.73
CA PHE A 103 21.44 -13.66 10.38
C PHE A 103 22.77 -13.14 10.96
N LYS A 104 23.36 -13.79 11.97
CA LYS A 104 24.73 -13.49 12.44
C LYS A 104 25.78 -13.65 11.36
N GLN A 105 25.54 -14.53 10.38
CA GLN A 105 26.48 -14.81 9.31
C GLN A 105 26.74 -13.59 8.42
N TRP A 106 25.83 -12.60 8.38
CA TRP A 106 26.07 -11.32 7.70
C TRP A 106 27.31 -10.56 8.20
N ARG A 107 27.81 -10.89 9.40
CA ARG A 107 29.02 -10.27 9.97
C ARG A 107 30.31 -10.84 9.47
N THR A 108 30.30 -12.09 9.03
CA THR A 108 31.50 -12.86 8.72
C THR A 108 31.57 -13.29 7.27
N GLY A 109 30.47 -13.15 6.52
CA GLY A 109 30.40 -13.50 5.10
C GLY A 109 29.29 -12.76 4.35
N THR A 110 29.18 -13.05 3.07
CA THR A 110 28.13 -12.51 2.20
C THR A 110 26.98 -13.50 2.13
N MET A 111 25.78 -13.05 2.53
CA MET A 111 24.55 -13.82 2.47
C MET A 111 23.42 -12.91 1.97
N THR A 112 22.60 -13.41 1.05
CA THR A 112 21.39 -12.73 0.58
C THR A 112 20.19 -13.59 0.92
N VAL A 113 19.19 -12.99 1.57
CA VAL A 113 17.95 -13.66 1.96
C VAL A 113 16.80 -13.04 1.20
N PHE A 114 16.06 -13.86 0.44
CA PHE A 114 14.87 -13.44 -0.28
C PHE A 114 13.62 -13.93 0.44
N LEU A 115 12.76 -13.01 0.86
CA LEU A 115 11.42 -13.33 1.34
C LEU A 115 10.42 -13.15 0.21
N CYS A 116 10.18 -14.23 -0.53
CA CYS A 116 9.27 -14.21 -1.67
C CYS A 116 7.89 -14.71 -1.27
N LEU A 117 6.89 -13.82 -1.34
CA LEU A 117 5.49 -14.17 -1.20
C LEU A 117 4.70 -13.47 -2.32
N SER A 118 3.65 -14.12 -2.83
CA SER A 118 2.76 -13.46 -3.80
C SER A 118 1.94 -12.37 -3.09
N ALA A 119 1.82 -11.17 -3.65
CA ALA A 119 1.11 -10.02 -3.05
C ALA A 119 -0.25 -10.37 -2.38
N PRO A 120 -1.15 -11.19 -2.97
CA PRO A 120 -2.44 -11.53 -2.34
C PRO A 120 -2.32 -12.30 -1.01
N LYS A 121 -1.15 -12.88 -0.73
CA LYS A 121 -0.90 -13.69 0.47
C LYS A 121 -0.30 -12.85 1.61
N PHE A 122 0.10 -11.60 1.38
CA PHE A 122 0.70 -10.74 2.41
C PHE A 122 -0.18 -10.57 3.64
N PRO A 123 -1.51 -10.29 3.53
CA PRO A 123 -2.34 -10.14 4.72
C PRO A 123 -2.39 -11.42 5.57
N VAL A 124 -2.50 -12.58 4.90
CA VAL A 124 -2.61 -13.90 5.53
C VAL A 124 -1.32 -14.31 6.25
N PHE A 125 -0.16 -14.04 5.65
CA PHE A 125 1.14 -14.42 6.21
C PHE A 125 1.92 -13.25 6.80
N SER A 126 1.24 -12.12 7.06
CA SER A 126 1.83 -10.90 7.63
C SER A 126 2.60 -11.19 8.91
N ARG A 127 2.05 -12.03 9.80
CA ARG A 127 2.72 -12.43 11.05
C ARG A 127 4.04 -13.17 10.83
N TRP A 128 4.12 -14.02 9.80
CA TRP A 128 5.36 -14.73 9.45
C TRP A 128 6.38 -13.77 8.83
N LEU A 129 5.96 -12.90 7.92
CA LEU A 129 6.84 -11.86 7.35
C LEU A 129 7.41 -10.97 8.46
N ARG A 130 6.57 -10.51 9.38
CA ARG A 130 6.97 -9.70 10.54
C ARG A 130 7.95 -10.45 11.45
N LEU A 131 7.73 -11.74 11.70
CA LEU A 131 8.64 -12.56 12.50
C LEU A 131 10.05 -12.60 11.88
N VAL A 132 10.15 -12.94 10.60
CA VAL A 132 11.46 -13.08 9.94
C VAL A 132 12.15 -11.72 9.78
N LEU A 133 11.42 -10.69 9.36
CA LEU A 133 11.95 -9.34 9.20
C LEU A 133 12.46 -8.77 10.52
N THR A 134 11.67 -8.89 11.60
CA THR A 134 12.06 -8.37 12.91
C THR A 134 13.28 -9.12 13.44
N SER A 135 13.33 -10.45 13.28
CA SER A 135 14.51 -11.25 13.69
C SER A 135 15.79 -10.82 12.96
N ALA A 136 15.67 -10.45 11.67
CA ALA A 136 16.80 -9.97 10.88
C ALA A 136 17.25 -8.56 11.28
N LEU A 137 16.30 -7.67 11.58
CA LEU A 137 16.59 -6.31 12.03
C LEU A 137 17.20 -6.29 13.43
N ASP A 138 16.62 -7.04 14.36
CA ASP A 138 17.09 -7.14 15.75
C ASP A 138 18.55 -7.60 15.79
N GLU A 139 18.92 -8.59 15.00
CA GLU A 139 20.31 -9.06 14.90
C GLU A 139 21.29 -7.96 14.48
N MET A 140 20.87 -7.02 13.62
CA MET A 140 21.69 -5.89 13.18
C MET A 140 21.66 -4.71 14.15
N THR A 141 20.59 -4.53 14.93
CA THR A 141 20.43 -3.39 15.85
C THR A 141 20.91 -3.69 17.26
N ASP A 142 20.83 -4.94 17.73
CA ASP A 142 21.13 -5.33 19.11
C ASP A 142 22.63 -5.36 19.42
N THR A 143 23.48 -5.22 18.41
CA THR A 143 24.91 -5.47 18.56
C THR A 143 25.76 -4.27 18.18
N LEU A 144 26.68 -3.93 19.07
CA LEU A 144 27.57 -2.77 18.94
C LEU A 144 28.75 -3.00 17.98
N GLU A 145 28.91 -4.24 17.51
CA GLU A 145 29.95 -4.65 16.56
C GLU A 145 29.35 -4.84 15.16
N PRO A 146 29.39 -3.79 14.34
CA PRO A 146 28.88 -3.85 12.99
C PRO A 146 29.70 -4.77 12.07
N PRO A 147 29.06 -5.36 11.03
CA PRO A 147 29.74 -6.08 9.97
C PRO A 147 30.74 -5.19 9.19
N ALA A 148 31.78 -5.81 8.61
CA ALA A 148 32.81 -5.08 7.85
C ALA A 148 32.25 -4.40 6.57
N LEU A 149 31.22 -5.01 5.99
CA LEU A 149 30.42 -4.45 4.91
C LEU A 149 29.00 -4.25 5.41
N PRO A 150 28.31 -3.19 4.97
CA PRO A 150 26.98 -2.93 5.48
C PRO A 150 25.95 -3.92 4.93
N VAL A 151 24.93 -4.21 5.73
CA VAL A 151 23.78 -5.01 5.31
C VAL A 151 22.70 -4.09 4.73
N CYS A 152 22.19 -4.45 3.55
CA CYS A 152 21.13 -3.72 2.85
C CYS A 152 19.79 -4.43 3.06
N PHE A 153 18.77 -3.66 3.45
CA PHE A 153 17.39 -4.14 3.55
C PHE A 153 16.56 -3.49 2.45
N MET A 154 16.00 -4.31 1.57
CA MET A 154 15.06 -3.88 0.53
C MET A 154 13.68 -4.39 0.90
N LEU A 155 12.82 -3.50 1.39
CA LEU A 155 11.48 -3.84 1.87
C LEU A 155 10.46 -3.24 0.91
N ASP A 156 10.05 -4.06 -0.04
CA ASP A 156 8.93 -3.77 -0.92
C ASP A 156 7.61 -4.02 -0.18
N GLU A 157 6.59 -3.21 -0.47
CA GLU A 157 5.24 -3.31 0.10
C GLU A 157 5.19 -3.32 1.65
N LEU A 158 6.14 -2.65 2.33
CA LEU A 158 6.21 -2.63 3.80
C LEU A 158 4.89 -2.16 4.45
N ALA A 159 4.18 -1.24 3.80
CA ALA A 159 2.91 -0.71 4.27
C ALA A 159 1.85 -1.81 4.52
N THR A 160 1.90 -2.90 3.75
CA THR A 160 0.98 -4.06 3.90
C THR A 160 1.19 -4.83 5.20
N LEU A 161 2.38 -4.71 5.82
CA LEU A 161 2.68 -5.31 7.11
C LEU A 161 2.11 -4.51 8.27
N GLY A 162 1.64 -3.27 8.05
CA GLY A 162 1.19 -2.36 9.09
C GLY A 162 2.34 -1.81 9.94
N HIS A 163 2.01 -1.12 11.03
CA HIS A 163 3.00 -0.48 11.90
C HIS A 163 4.01 -1.48 12.46
N LEU A 164 5.30 -1.22 12.27
CA LEU A 164 6.42 -2.06 12.70
C LEU A 164 7.45 -1.21 13.44
N GLN A 165 7.33 -1.16 14.77
CA GLN A 165 8.25 -0.39 15.60
C GLN A 165 9.73 -0.80 15.42
N ALA A 166 10.01 -2.07 15.15
CA ALA A 166 11.36 -2.55 14.85
C ALA A 166 11.96 -1.88 13.60
N VAL A 167 11.14 -1.63 12.57
CA VAL A 167 11.57 -0.90 11.37
C VAL A 167 11.83 0.57 11.70
N GLU A 168 10.94 1.23 12.45
CA GLU A 168 11.12 2.63 12.86
C GLU A 168 12.41 2.81 13.68
N ASN A 169 12.66 1.90 14.62
CA ASN A 169 13.88 1.89 15.42
C ASN A 169 15.12 1.68 14.55
N ALA A 170 15.09 0.72 13.62
CA ALA A 170 16.20 0.47 12.71
C ALA A 170 16.49 1.65 11.78
N VAL A 171 15.46 2.33 11.26
CA VAL A 171 15.60 3.56 10.46
C VAL A 171 16.21 4.69 11.29
N GLY A 172 15.72 4.89 12.51
CA GLY A 172 16.27 5.90 13.43
C GLY A 172 17.75 5.65 13.76
N LEU A 173 18.11 4.40 14.05
CA LEU A 173 19.49 4.01 14.34
C LEU A 173 20.41 4.14 13.11
N ALA A 174 19.90 3.87 11.91
CA ALA A 174 20.64 4.05 10.66
C ALA A 174 20.93 5.53 10.35
N ALA A 175 20.06 6.46 10.78
CA ALA A 175 20.25 7.90 10.62
C ALA A 175 21.33 8.47 11.56
N ASP A 176 21.37 7.99 12.81
CA ASP A 176 22.32 8.46 13.83
C ASP A 176 23.71 7.79 13.76
N ARG A 177 23.81 6.63 13.10
CA ARG A 177 25.07 5.89 12.90
C ARG A 177 25.28 5.50 11.42
N PRO A 178 25.54 6.48 10.54
CA PRO A 178 25.63 6.28 9.08
C PRO A 178 26.78 5.36 8.63
N ALA A 179 27.70 5.07 9.54
CA ALA A 179 28.70 4.03 9.37
C ALA A 179 28.46 2.97 10.43
N ARG A 180 27.82 1.86 10.05
CA ARG A 180 28.48 0.54 10.00
C ARG A 180 27.50 -0.67 10.08
N CYS A 181 26.26 -0.58 10.56
CA CYS A 181 25.36 -1.76 10.61
C CYS A 181 24.42 -1.91 9.39
N LEU A 182 23.81 -0.80 8.96
CA LEU A 182 22.78 -0.77 7.92
C LEU A 182 23.18 0.28 6.87
N HIS A 183 23.28 -0.11 5.60
CA HIS A 183 23.46 0.85 4.50
C HIS A 183 22.35 0.63 3.50
N GLY A 184 21.44 1.60 3.42
CA GLY A 184 20.26 1.53 2.58
C GLY A 184 19.19 0.65 3.21
N MET A 185 18.19 1.31 3.80
CA MET A 185 16.87 0.71 3.96
C MET A 185 16.03 1.29 2.83
N VAL A 186 15.88 0.53 1.74
CA VAL A 186 15.03 0.95 0.62
C VAL A 186 13.61 0.54 0.99
N LEU A 187 12.87 1.51 1.50
CA LEU A 187 11.43 1.41 1.68
C LEU A 187 10.79 1.89 0.39
N GLU A 188 10.39 0.97 -0.47
CA GLU A 188 9.45 1.33 -1.53
C GLU A 188 8.05 1.34 -0.90
N GLU A 189 7.59 2.55 -0.61
CA GLU A 189 6.16 2.79 -0.43
C GLU A 189 5.59 3.24 -1.79
N PRO A 190 4.33 2.90 -2.11
CA PRO A 190 3.62 3.64 -3.14
C PRO A 190 3.68 5.13 -2.80
N PRO A 191 3.86 6.03 -3.78
CA PRO A 191 4.25 7.41 -3.54
C PRO A 191 3.26 8.11 -2.61
N ARG A 192 3.67 8.35 -1.36
CA ARG A 192 2.97 9.27 -0.46
C ARG A 192 3.30 10.70 -0.91
N LEU A 193 2.26 11.45 -1.30
CA LEU A 193 2.33 12.90 -1.46
C LEU A 193 2.78 13.52 -0.12
N ARG A 194 4.02 14.02 -0.05
CA ARG A 194 4.46 14.84 1.08
C ARG A 194 3.73 16.18 1.04
N SER A 195 2.83 16.38 1.99
CA SER A 195 2.26 17.68 2.34
C SER A 195 3.23 18.46 3.22
N ASP A 196 4.33 18.99 2.67
CA ASP A 196 5.18 19.96 3.39
C ASP A 196 5.80 20.95 2.40
N ALA A 197 4.95 21.82 1.86
CA ALA A 197 5.34 23.10 1.26
C ALA A 197 4.13 24.04 1.22
N VAL A 198 3.60 24.40 2.39
CA VAL A 198 2.93 25.70 2.55
C VAL A 198 3.58 26.39 3.74
N ALA A 199 4.19 27.51 3.41
CA ALA A 199 5.03 28.33 4.25
C ALA A 199 4.33 28.80 5.53
N ALA A 200 5.17 29.00 6.54
CA ALA A 200 4.91 29.93 7.63
C ALA A 200 4.53 31.32 7.07
N VAL A 201 3.24 31.68 7.16
CA VAL A 201 2.77 33.06 7.33
C VAL A 201 1.52 33.05 8.21
N GLY A 202 1.71 33.38 9.49
CA GLY A 202 0.79 34.19 10.30
C GLY A 202 -0.51 33.57 10.83
N GLN A 203 -0.53 33.24 12.12
CA GLN A 203 -1.36 33.95 13.12
C GLN A 203 -0.99 33.46 14.53
N LYS A 204 -0.32 34.32 15.32
CA LYS A 204 -0.23 34.17 16.78
C LYS A 204 -1.54 34.67 17.41
N PRO A 205 -2.02 34.06 18.50
CA PRO A 205 -3.19 34.52 19.22
C PRO A 205 -2.85 35.81 19.99
N VAL A 206 -3.72 36.81 19.90
CA VAL A 206 -3.66 38.03 20.73
C VAL A 206 -4.92 38.07 21.57
N ASP A 207 -4.71 37.94 22.88
CA ASP A 207 -5.65 38.35 23.92
C ASP A 207 -5.75 39.89 23.91
N PRO A 208 -6.93 40.50 24.16
CA PRO A 208 -7.10 41.93 24.04
C PRO A 208 -6.60 42.61 25.31
N HIS A 209 -5.74 43.62 25.20
CA HIS A 209 -5.80 44.87 25.99
C HIS A 209 -4.59 45.78 25.72
N HIS A 210 -4.90 47.06 25.44
CA HIS A 210 -4.08 48.28 25.57
C HIS A 210 -3.10 48.70 24.44
N GLY A 211 -3.54 49.72 23.67
CA GLY A 211 -2.90 51.05 23.60
C GLY A 211 -1.73 51.28 22.60
N PRO A 212 -1.76 52.31 21.73
CA PRO A 212 -0.77 52.51 20.66
C PRO A 212 0.34 53.51 21.03
N ILE A 213 1.59 53.26 20.60
CA ILE A 213 2.64 54.30 20.53
C ILE A 213 3.49 54.13 19.26
N MET A 214 3.69 55.27 18.58
CA MET A 214 4.42 55.53 17.32
C MET A 214 5.96 55.28 17.37
N PRO A 215 6.66 55.22 16.20
CA PRO A 215 8.02 54.69 16.08
C PRO A 215 9.13 55.76 16.02
N ARG A 216 10.38 55.37 16.33
CA ARG A 216 11.62 56.10 15.94
C ARG A 216 12.83 55.16 15.73
N PRO A 217 13.87 55.59 14.99
CA PRO A 217 14.59 54.76 14.04
C PRO A 217 16.01 54.32 14.45
N ALA A 218 16.62 53.52 13.55
CA ALA A 218 17.89 52.81 13.60
C ALA A 218 19.14 53.60 14.08
N ARG A 219 20.07 52.85 14.69
CA ARG A 219 21.50 53.19 14.76
C ARG A 219 22.37 51.95 14.52
N SER A 220 23.36 52.16 13.66
CA SER A 220 24.49 51.31 13.31
C SER A 220 25.52 51.22 14.43
N LEU A 221 26.28 50.11 14.48
CA LEU A 221 27.68 50.05 14.91
C LEU A 221 28.27 48.67 14.49
N GLN A 222 29.26 48.70 13.60
CA GLN A 222 30.25 47.63 13.40
C GLN A 222 31.44 47.84 14.39
N PRO A 223 32.56 47.10 14.30
CA PRO A 223 32.76 45.72 14.75
C PRO A 223 33.94 45.65 15.75
N ASN A 224 34.20 44.50 16.37
CA ASN A 224 35.55 44.21 16.86
C ASN A 224 35.92 42.74 16.65
N ALA A 225 37.16 42.57 16.20
CA ALA A 225 37.77 41.36 15.68
C ALA A 225 38.49 40.52 16.74
N ASP A 226 38.89 39.34 16.27
CA ASP A 226 39.96 38.45 16.75
C ASP A 226 39.68 37.43 17.86
N SER A 227 39.41 36.20 17.43
CA SER A 227 40.35 35.10 17.66
C SER A 227 40.22 34.04 16.54
N ARG A 228 41.29 33.90 15.76
CA ARG A 228 41.44 32.84 14.75
C ARG A 228 41.93 31.57 15.44
N ILE A 229 41.14 30.50 15.37
CA ILE A 229 41.67 29.12 15.28
C ILE A 229 41.17 28.53 13.97
N ARG A 230 42.14 28.06 13.19
CA ARG A 230 42.03 27.57 11.82
C ARG A 230 41.33 26.21 11.78
N GLY A 231 40.53 26.01 10.74
CA GLY A 231 40.47 24.74 10.03
C GLY A 231 39.28 23.85 10.32
N MET A 232 38.12 24.19 9.75
CA MET A 232 37.28 23.23 9.01
C MET A 232 36.24 24.02 8.22
N HIS A 233 36.25 23.82 6.90
CA HIS A 233 35.21 24.29 5.99
C HIS A 233 33.83 23.78 6.46
N PRO A 234 32.73 24.52 6.18
CA PRO A 234 31.37 24.04 6.41
C PRO A 234 31.11 22.86 5.46
N GLY A 235 31.37 21.65 5.96
CA GLY A 235 31.15 20.39 5.27
C GLY A 235 29.65 20.08 5.20
N LEU A 236 29.05 20.48 4.09
CA LEU A 236 28.03 19.76 3.35
C LEU A 236 27.17 18.75 4.16
N LEU A 237 26.00 19.20 4.61
CA LEU A 237 24.87 18.30 4.85
C LEU A 237 24.38 17.81 3.48
N ALA A 238 25.04 16.79 2.93
CA ALA A 238 24.65 16.16 1.67
C ALA A 238 23.67 15.03 1.95
N PHE A 239 22.37 15.31 1.83
CA PHE A 239 21.42 14.30 1.42
C PHE A 239 21.83 13.84 0.03
N VAL A 240 22.42 12.64 -0.08
CA VAL A 240 22.66 12.01 -1.37
C VAL A 240 21.35 11.36 -1.82
N VAL A 241 20.48 12.18 -2.41
CA VAL A 241 19.65 11.70 -3.52
C VAL A 241 20.60 11.65 -4.71
N ALA A 242 21.21 10.50 -4.97
CA ALA A 242 22.08 10.32 -6.13
C ALA A 242 21.22 10.29 -7.40
N ALA A 243 20.98 11.46 -7.95
CA ALA A 243 20.83 11.65 -9.39
C ALA A 243 21.98 12.57 -9.84
N ALA A 244 23.06 12.00 -10.40
CA ALA A 244 23.80 12.55 -11.56
C ALA A 244 25.13 11.84 -11.87
N ALA A 245 25.23 11.43 -13.15
CA ALA A 245 26.41 11.45 -14.02
C ALA A 245 27.70 10.69 -13.63
N ILE A 246 27.81 9.45 -14.12
CA ILE A 246 29.11 8.86 -14.46
C ILE A 246 29.31 9.01 -15.97
N GLY A 247 30.20 9.91 -16.37
CA GLY A 247 30.78 9.88 -17.71
C GLY A 247 31.91 8.85 -17.76
N GLY A 248 31.76 7.83 -18.60
CA GLY A 248 32.89 7.28 -19.35
C GLY A 248 33.43 5.90 -18.96
N GLN A 249 32.59 4.87 -18.89
CA GLN A 249 32.77 3.69 -19.75
C GLN A 249 31.38 3.22 -20.19
N THR A 250 31.15 3.20 -21.49
CA THR A 250 29.86 2.98 -22.15
C THR A 250 29.33 1.57 -21.91
N ALA A 251 28.72 1.35 -20.75
CA ALA A 251 27.57 0.47 -20.64
C ALA A 251 26.35 1.37 -20.85
N ALA A 252 25.63 1.16 -21.95
CA ALA A 252 24.46 1.97 -22.31
C ALA A 252 23.51 2.05 -21.10
N GLN A 253 23.28 3.26 -20.59
CA GLN A 253 22.13 3.53 -19.74
C GLN A 253 20.90 2.97 -20.46
N PRO A 254 20.09 2.09 -19.85
CA PRO A 254 18.73 1.92 -20.35
C PRO A 254 18.11 3.31 -20.29
N PRO A 255 17.62 3.85 -21.41
CA PRO A 255 17.16 5.22 -21.46
C PRO A 255 16.06 5.41 -20.40
N ALA A 256 16.03 6.57 -19.75
CA ALA A 256 14.89 7.01 -18.96
C ALA A 256 13.72 7.25 -19.92
N THR A 257 13.16 6.17 -20.45
CA THR A 257 12.01 6.21 -21.33
C THR A 257 10.81 6.33 -20.44
N ARG A 258 10.15 7.50 -20.50
CA ARG A 258 8.72 7.60 -20.23
C ARG A 258 8.04 6.33 -20.79
N PRO A 259 7.14 5.67 -20.03
CA PRO A 259 6.40 4.54 -20.57
C PRO A 259 5.81 4.94 -21.93
N ALA A 260 5.78 4.00 -22.88
CA ALA A 260 5.37 4.34 -24.24
C ALA A 260 3.93 4.89 -24.31
N LEU A 261 3.12 4.62 -23.29
CA LEU A 261 1.77 5.15 -23.13
C LEU A 261 1.51 5.52 -21.66
N THR A 262 0.94 6.70 -21.41
CA THR A 262 0.37 7.07 -20.10
C THR A 262 -1.15 7.19 -20.21
N VAL A 263 -1.88 6.45 -19.37
CA VAL A 263 -3.35 6.44 -19.32
C VAL A 263 -3.82 6.94 -17.97
N VAL A 264 -4.83 7.80 -17.94
CA VAL A 264 -5.55 8.16 -16.71
C VAL A 264 -6.97 7.60 -16.80
N CYS A 265 -7.35 6.75 -15.86
CA CYS A 265 -8.74 6.34 -15.64
C CYS A 265 -9.36 7.29 -14.60
N PHE A 266 -10.26 8.15 -15.05
CA PHE A 266 -10.85 9.24 -14.27
C PHE A 266 -12.36 9.03 -14.09
N GLY A 267 -12.86 9.16 -12.87
CA GLY A 267 -14.28 8.93 -12.64
C GLY A 267 -14.74 8.95 -11.19
N ASP A 268 -15.83 8.23 -10.93
CA ASP A 268 -16.46 8.12 -9.60
C ASP A 268 -16.00 6.89 -8.79
N SER A 269 -16.89 6.35 -7.94
CA SER A 269 -16.66 5.18 -7.08
C SER A 269 -16.39 3.88 -7.83
N ILE A 270 -16.81 3.77 -9.10
CA ILE A 270 -16.46 2.63 -9.93
C ILE A 270 -14.96 2.67 -10.24
N THR A 271 -14.41 3.87 -10.44
CA THR A 271 -13.01 4.11 -10.83
C THR A 271 -12.05 4.15 -9.64
N GLY A 272 -12.48 4.64 -8.48
CA GLY A 272 -11.60 4.82 -7.33
C GLY A 272 -12.34 5.42 -6.14
N HIS A 273 -11.67 5.51 -4.99
CA HIS A 273 -12.36 5.81 -3.72
C HIS A 273 -12.19 7.27 -3.34
N ARG A 274 -12.75 7.66 -2.19
CA ARG A 274 -12.42 8.97 -1.64
C ARG A 274 -10.97 8.98 -1.16
N PRO A 275 -10.26 10.12 -1.29
CA PRO A 275 -9.02 10.33 -0.58
C PRO A 275 -9.21 9.97 0.90
N ASP A 276 -8.25 9.26 1.48
CA ASP A 276 -8.21 8.87 2.90
C ASP A 276 -9.24 7.82 3.36
N GLU A 277 -10.09 7.31 2.47
CA GLU A 277 -10.96 6.16 2.76
C GLU A 277 -10.35 4.87 2.16
N PRO A 278 -9.97 3.86 2.99
CA PRO A 278 -9.59 2.56 2.46
C PRO A 278 -10.81 1.94 1.75
N TYR A 279 -10.62 1.37 0.56
CA TYR A 279 -11.68 0.57 -0.01
C TYR A 279 -11.93 -0.64 0.86
N ARG A 280 -13.20 -1.05 0.91
CA ARG A 280 -13.66 -2.34 1.42
C ARG A 280 -12.94 -3.50 0.72
N ASP A 281 -11.78 -3.88 1.20
CA ASP A 281 -11.10 -5.18 1.03
C ASP A 281 -10.87 -5.69 -0.41
N LYS A 282 -10.92 -4.83 -1.44
CA LYS A 282 -10.68 -5.22 -2.85
C LYS A 282 -9.40 -4.56 -3.37
N TYR A 283 -8.37 -5.39 -3.56
CA TYR A 283 -7.00 -4.96 -3.85
C TYR A 283 -6.71 -4.59 -5.33
N LEU A 284 -7.62 -4.84 -6.28
CA LEU A 284 -7.41 -4.53 -7.69
C LEU A 284 -8.65 -3.92 -8.33
N LYS A 285 -8.51 -2.73 -8.91
CA LYS A 285 -9.50 -2.05 -9.73
C LYS A 285 -9.30 -2.36 -11.21
N TYR A 286 -10.34 -2.10 -12.01
CA TYR A 286 -10.25 -2.27 -13.46
C TYR A 286 -9.09 -1.50 -14.09
N ALA A 287 -8.65 -0.39 -13.48
CA ALA A 287 -7.50 0.39 -13.94
C ALA A 287 -6.18 -0.38 -13.76
N ASP A 288 -6.00 -1.06 -12.62
CA ASP A 288 -4.82 -1.90 -12.37
C ASP A 288 -4.80 -3.11 -13.31
N LEU A 289 -5.97 -3.72 -13.53
CA LEU A 289 -6.13 -4.83 -14.47
C LEU A 289 -5.89 -4.37 -15.93
N LEU A 290 -6.24 -3.13 -16.27
CA LEU A 290 -5.99 -2.56 -17.59
C LEU A 290 -4.50 -2.37 -17.85
N GLU A 291 -3.72 -1.92 -16.86
CA GLU A 291 -2.25 -1.86 -16.94
C GLU A 291 -1.68 -3.24 -17.27
N LEU A 292 -2.05 -4.25 -16.48
CA LEU A 292 -1.60 -5.63 -16.67
C LEU A 292 -1.95 -6.20 -18.05
N LEU A 293 -3.16 -5.93 -18.56
CA LEU A 293 -3.59 -6.40 -19.88
C LEU A 293 -2.79 -5.75 -21.01
N ILE A 294 -2.49 -4.45 -20.90
CA ILE A 294 -1.68 -3.74 -21.90
C ILE A 294 -0.23 -4.20 -21.82
N GLU A 295 0.36 -4.34 -20.62
CA GLU A 295 1.72 -4.85 -20.46
C GLU A 295 1.87 -6.28 -20.99
N GLY A 296 0.92 -7.17 -20.67
CA GLY A 296 0.90 -8.53 -21.22
C GLY A 296 0.82 -8.58 -22.75
N ARG A 297 0.33 -7.52 -23.38
CA ARG A 297 0.15 -7.40 -24.84
C ARG A 297 1.29 -6.65 -25.54
N CYS A 298 1.92 -5.69 -24.88
CA CYS A 298 2.87 -4.74 -25.46
C CYS A 298 4.28 -4.84 -24.86
N GLY A 299 4.46 -5.66 -23.83
CA GLY A 299 5.71 -5.84 -23.10
C GLY A 299 5.73 -5.07 -21.77
N PRO A 300 6.64 -5.43 -20.85
CA PRO A 300 6.78 -4.75 -19.56
C PRO A 300 7.11 -3.27 -19.76
N GLN A 301 6.61 -2.41 -18.86
CA GLN A 301 6.82 -0.96 -18.88
C GLN A 301 6.33 -0.26 -20.17
N SER A 302 5.45 -0.92 -20.93
CA SER A 302 4.87 -0.34 -22.15
C SER A 302 3.80 0.71 -21.85
N VAL A 303 3.19 0.66 -20.67
CA VAL A 303 2.15 1.59 -20.23
C VAL A 303 2.31 1.95 -18.75
N ARG A 304 1.76 3.10 -18.36
CA ARG A 304 1.42 3.41 -16.98
C ARG A 304 -0.03 3.89 -16.90
N VAL A 305 -0.83 3.32 -16.03
CA VAL A 305 -2.24 3.62 -15.82
C VAL A 305 -2.43 4.22 -14.42
N PHE A 306 -3.06 5.40 -14.35
CA PHE A 306 -3.40 6.06 -13.10
C PHE A 306 -4.89 5.93 -12.81
N ALA A 307 -5.25 5.34 -11.67
CA ALA A 307 -6.60 5.38 -11.15
C ALA A 307 -6.86 6.71 -10.42
N ARG A 308 -7.79 7.50 -10.94
CA ARG A 308 -8.12 8.86 -10.47
C ARG A 308 -9.63 9.01 -10.26
N GLY A 309 -10.19 8.03 -9.55
CA GLY A 309 -11.59 8.03 -9.13
C GLY A 309 -11.84 8.79 -7.83
N PHE A 310 -13.05 9.30 -7.65
CA PHE A 310 -13.51 9.92 -6.41
C PHE A 310 -14.91 9.40 -6.07
N ALA A 311 -15.07 8.69 -4.95
CA ALA A 311 -16.32 8.00 -4.68
C ALA A 311 -17.51 8.95 -4.45
N GLY A 312 -18.59 8.71 -5.22
CA GLY A 312 -19.81 9.50 -5.22
C GLY A 312 -19.74 10.80 -6.04
N ASP A 313 -18.60 11.07 -6.69
CA ASP A 313 -18.38 12.32 -7.41
C ASP A 313 -19.37 12.54 -8.56
N LYS A 314 -19.72 13.80 -8.76
CA LYS A 314 -20.60 14.29 -9.83
C LYS A 314 -19.77 14.98 -10.90
N THR A 315 -20.36 15.29 -12.05
CA THR A 315 -19.66 16.09 -13.06
C THR A 315 -19.37 17.51 -12.55
N TYR A 316 -20.31 18.09 -11.82
CA TYR A 316 -20.28 19.46 -11.32
C TYR A 316 -20.01 19.54 -9.80
N PRO A 317 -19.57 20.70 -9.27
CA PRO A 317 -19.31 20.89 -7.85
C PRO A 317 -20.57 20.69 -6.98
N ASP A 318 -20.44 19.95 -5.87
CA ASP A 318 -21.49 19.80 -4.84
C ASP A 318 -20.87 19.80 -3.42
N PRO A 319 -20.13 20.86 -3.04
CA PRO A 319 -19.50 20.93 -1.73
C PRO A 319 -20.55 21.01 -0.61
N PRO A 320 -20.27 20.43 0.58
CA PRO A 320 -19.03 19.75 0.96
C PRO A 320 -19.01 18.26 0.57
N ARG A 321 -20.03 17.75 -0.13
CA ARG A 321 -20.21 16.30 -0.37
C ARG A 321 -19.21 15.74 -1.36
N THR A 322 -19.02 16.43 -2.47
CA THR A 322 -18.07 16.03 -3.53
C THR A 322 -17.43 17.26 -4.15
N PRO A 323 -16.15 17.19 -4.55
CA PRO A 323 -15.48 18.30 -5.21
C PRO A 323 -16.12 18.64 -6.56
N GLY A 324 -16.69 17.65 -7.25
CA GLY A 324 -17.14 17.78 -8.64
C GLY A 324 -15.98 17.56 -9.59
N ALA A 325 -16.14 16.62 -10.51
CA ALA A 325 -15.10 16.17 -11.41
C ALA A 325 -14.49 17.31 -12.26
N ALA A 326 -15.30 18.28 -12.67
CA ALA A 326 -14.81 19.46 -13.40
C ALA A 326 -13.78 20.30 -12.62
N THR A 327 -13.79 20.27 -11.29
CA THR A 327 -12.86 21.07 -10.46
C THR A 327 -11.47 20.44 -10.33
N ARG A 328 -11.36 19.15 -10.62
CA ARG A 328 -10.14 18.36 -10.38
C ARG A 328 -9.41 17.91 -11.63
N ILE A 329 -9.83 18.37 -12.81
CA ILE A 329 -9.21 18.04 -14.11
C ILE A 329 -7.69 18.27 -14.09
N ARG A 330 -7.24 19.45 -13.66
CA ARG A 330 -5.80 19.77 -13.63
C ARG A 330 -5.02 18.87 -12.68
N ARG A 331 -5.57 18.63 -11.49
CA ARG A 331 -4.93 17.87 -10.42
C ARG A 331 -4.87 16.38 -10.70
N ASP A 332 -5.94 15.84 -11.29
CA ASP A 332 -6.16 14.39 -11.36
C ASP A 332 -6.01 13.83 -12.79
N ILE A 333 -6.03 14.67 -13.82
CA ILE A 333 -5.79 14.24 -15.22
C ILE A 333 -4.50 14.87 -15.72
N LEU A 334 -4.44 16.21 -15.80
CA LEU A 334 -3.38 16.88 -16.55
C LEU A 334 -2.00 16.84 -15.87
N SER A 335 -1.96 16.74 -14.53
CA SER A 335 -0.73 16.61 -13.74
C SER A 335 0.11 15.39 -14.12
N GLU A 336 -0.53 14.33 -14.59
CA GLU A 336 0.11 13.09 -15.03
C GLU A 336 0.62 13.15 -16.48
N ALA A 337 0.37 14.26 -17.18
CA ALA A 337 0.65 14.45 -18.61
C ALA A 337 0.22 13.24 -19.49
N PRO A 338 -1.05 12.76 -19.41
CA PRO A 338 -1.47 11.52 -20.04
C PRO A 338 -1.55 11.61 -21.57
N ASP A 339 -1.33 10.48 -22.22
CA ASP A 339 -1.57 10.32 -23.65
C ASP A 339 -3.04 9.94 -23.94
N VAL A 340 -3.70 9.32 -22.96
CA VAL A 340 -5.11 8.90 -23.00
C VAL A 340 -5.79 9.16 -21.65
N ALA A 341 -7.00 9.72 -21.68
CA ALA A 341 -7.92 9.79 -20.54
C ALA A 341 -9.15 8.90 -20.80
N VAL A 342 -9.35 7.89 -19.96
CA VAL A 342 -10.56 7.07 -19.93
C VAL A 342 -11.48 7.65 -18.85
N ILE A 343 -12.67 8.12 -19.24
CA ILE A 343 -13.53 8.93 -18.36
C ILE A 343 -14.87 8.23 -18.14
N LEU A 344 -15.17 7.89 -16.87
CA LEU A 344 -16.43 7.32 -16.41
C LEU A 344 -17.03 8.20 -15.31
N ILE A 345 -17.86 9.17 -15.68
CA ILE A 345 -18.46 10.14 -14.76
C ILE A 345 -19.86 10.57 -15.23
N GLY A 346 -20.69 11.06 -14.32
CA GLY A 346 -22.07 11.50 -14.59
C GLY A 346 -23.15 10.55 -14.06
N GLY A 347 -22.78 9.39 -13.54
CA GLY A 347 -23.72 8.45 -12.94
C GLY A 347 -24.36 8.94 -11.64
N ASN A 348 -23.63 9.76 -10.85
CA ASN A 348 -24.14 10.31 -9.58
C ASN A 348 -24.98 11.60 -9.75
N ASP A 349 -25.12 12.09 -10.99
CA ASP A 349 -25.88 13.28 -11.36
C ASP A 349 -27.37 12.89 -11.47
N ARG A 350 -27.93 12.58 -10.29
CA ARG A 350 -29.12 11.74 -10.15
C ARG A 350 -30.47 12.44 -10.28
N LYS A 351 -30.53 13.78 -10.34
CA LYS A 351 -31.83 14.48 -10.29
C LYS A 351 -32.57 14.29 -11.62
N ASN A 352 -31.83 14.22 -12.72
CA ASN A 352 -32.36 13.96 -14.06
C ASN A 352 -33.50 14.91 -14.48
N THR A 353 -33.55 16.12 -13.92
CA THR A 353 -34.39 17.21 -14.42
C THR A 353 -33.69 17.85 -15.63
N PRO A 354 -34.41 18.59 -16.49
CA PRO A 354 -33.78 19.30 -17.61
C PRO A 354 -32.55 20.13 -17.18
N GLU A 355 -32.65 20.86 -16.07
CA GLU A 355 -31.58 21.71 -15.56
C GLU A 355 -30.37 20.91 -15.03
N ASP A 356 -30.62 19.74 -14.44
CA ASP A 356 -29.57 18.83 -13.97
C ASP A 356 -28.84 18.19 -15.15
N ARG A 357 -29.59 17.79 -16.18
CA ARG A 357 -29.03 17.23 -17.43
C ARG A 357 -28.22 18.27 -18.20
N ASP A 358 -28.71 19.50 -18.30
CA ASP A 358 -27.96 20.60 -18.94
C ASP A 358 -26.66 20.87 -18.20
N ARG A 359 -26.70 20.92 -16.86
CA ARG A 359 -25.50 21.07 -16.03
C ARG A 359 -24.52 19.90 -16.23
N THR A 360 -25.03 18.67 -16.26
CA THR A 360 -24.24 17.46 -16.53
C THR A 360 -23.54 17.55 -17.88
N ARG A 361 -24.28 17.97 -18.92
CA ARG A 361 -23.76 18.16 -20.28
C ARG A 361 -22.64 19.19 -20.31
N GLU A 362 -22.89 20.37 -19.73
CA GLU A 362 -21.92 21.47 -19.68
C GLU A 362 -20.61 21.03 -19.03
N HIS A 363 -20.68 20.33 -17.90
CA HIS A 363 -19.50 19.91 -17.16
C HIS A 363 -18.78 18.72 -17.81
N LEU A 364 -19.51 17.78 -18.42
CA LEU A 364 -18.90 16.74 -19.27
C LEU A 364 -18.13 17.37 -20.43
N ARG A 365 -18.72 18.37 -21.12
CA ARG A 365 -18.06 19.11 -22.19
C ARG A 365 -16.79 19.78 -21.69
N LEU A 366 -16.85 20.47 -20.55
CA LEU A 366 -15.69 21.12 -19.94
C LEU A 366 -14.56 20.12 -19.65
N ILE A 367 -14.88 18.95 -19.07
CA ILE A 367 -13.89 17.91 -18.76
C ILE A 367 -13.22 17.40 -20.03
N VAL A 368 -14.01 17.03 -21.04
CA VAL A 368 -13.50 16.49 -22.32
C VAL A 368 -12.70 17.56 -23.07
N GLN A 369 -13.24 18.76 -23.22
CA GLN A 369 -12.57 19.86 -23.94
C GLN A 369 -11.25 20.22 -23.28
N SER A 370 -11.19 20.27 -21.94
CA SER A 370 -9.93 20.51 -21.22
C SER A 370 -8.86 19.46 -21.52
N CYS A 371 -9.26 18.20 -21.73
CA CYS A 371 -8.33 17.14 -22.13
C CYS A 371 -7.85 17.34 -23.58
N LEU A 372 -8.78 17.62 -24.50
CA LEU A 372 -8.48 17.85 -25.92
C LEU A 372 -7.57 19.07 -26.13
N ASP A 373 -7.82 20.17 -25.42
CA ASP A 373 -7.00 21.39 -25.46
C ASP A 373 -5.55 21.12 -25.01
N ASN A 374 -5.35 20.10 -24.19
CA ASN A 374 -4.04 19.63 -23.73
C ASN A 374 -3.51 18.42 -24.52
N LYS A 375 -4.09 18.14 -25.70
CA LYS A 375 -3.68 17.06 -26.62
C LYS A 375 -3.80 15.65 -26.02
N VAL A 376 -4.67 15.46 -25.04
CA VAL A 376 -4.97 14.17 -24.44
C VAL A 376 -6.09 13.51 -25.24
N ARG A 377 -5.90 12.26 -25.68
CA ARG A 377 -6.98 11.49 -26.35
C ARG A 377 -8.00 11.05 -25.30
N VAL A 378 -9.30 11.16 -25.59
CA VAL A 378 -10.35 10.88 -24.61
C VAL A 378 -11.20 9.69 -25.04
N LEU A 379 -11.44 8.75 -24.12
CA LEU A 379 -12.43 7.69 -24.26
C LEU A 379 -13.52 7.88 -23.20
N LEU A 380 -14.74 8.18 -23.63
CA LEU A 380 -15.90 8.28 -22.73
C LEU A 380 -16.55 6.92 -22.49
N VAL A 381 -16.79 6.57 -21.23
CA VAL A 381 -17.36 5.28 -20.83
C VAL A 381 -18.79 5.47 -20.34
N GLN A 382 -19.70 4.64 -20.84
CA GLN A 382 -21.09 4.60 -20.38
C GLN A 382 -21.29 3.48 -19.36
N TYR A 383 -22.09 3.74 -18.33
CA TYR A 383 -22.29 2.83 -17.20
C TYR A 383 -23.04 1.56 -17.60
N ALA A 384 -22.87 0.52 -16.77
CA ALA A 384 -23.73 -0.65 -16.72
C ALA A 384 -24.42 -0.72 -15.37
N VAL A 385 -25.62 -1.29 -15.34
CA VAL A 385 -26.33 -1.65 -14.10
C VAL A 385 -26.75 -3.11 -14.21
N LEU A 386 -26.48 -3.89 -13.17
CA LEU A 386 -26.96 -5.26 -13.07
C LEU A 386 -27.95 -5.38 -11.92
N VAL A 387 -29.22 -5.57 -12.27
CA VAL A 387 -30.31 -5.65 -11.29
C VAL A 387 -30.37 -7.06 -10.71
N ASN A 388 -30.34 -7.16 -9.38
CA ASN A 388 -30.60 -8.42 -8.70
C ASN A 388 -32.09 -8.76 -8.78
N PRO A 389 -32.50 -9.87 -9.42
CA PRO A 389 -33.90 -10.23 -9.57
C PRO A 389 -34.61 -10.48 -8.23
N ASP A 390 -33.88 -10.88 -7.18
CA ASP A 390 -34.45 -11.13 -5.86
C ASP A 390 -34.74 -9.84 -5.08
N ASN A 391 -34.10 -8.72 -5.45
CA ASN A 391 -34.22 -7.43 -4.77
C ASN A 391 -34.08 -6.25 -5.76
N PRO A 392 -34.94 -6.12 -6.79
CA PRO A 392 -34.74 -5.17 -7.86
C PRO A 392 -34.77 -3.70 -7.40
N ASP A 393 -35.58 -3.40 -6.37
CA ASP A 393 -35.74 -2.04 -5.84
C ASP A 393 -34.50 -1.49 -5.13
N LYS A 394 -33.52 -2.35 -4.78
CA LYS A 394 -32.26 -1.92 -4.14
C LYS A 394 -31.21 -1.45 -5.14
N ALA A 395 -31.37 -1.79 -6.42
CA ALA A 395 -30.39 -1.47 -7.46
C ALA A 395 -30.33 0.04 -7.75
N TRP A 396 -29.11 0.55 -7.90
CA TRP A 396 -28.84 1.96 -8.18
C TRP A 396 -28.95 2.24 -9.69
N THR A 397 -30.16 2.12 -10.23
CA THR A 397 -30.45 2.29 -11.67
C THR A 397 -30.24 3.72 -12.20
N HIS A 398 -29.97 4.68 -11.31
CA HIS A 398 -29.78 6.08 -11.70
C HIS A 398 -28.48 6.31 -12.50
N LEU A 399 -27.45 5.46 -12.35
CA LEU A 399 -26.16 5.67 -13.01
C LEU A 399 -26.25 5.63 -14.55
N VAL A 400 -27.18 4.84 -15.10
CA VAL A 400 -27.35 4.70 -16.55
C VAL A 400 -28.23 5.80 -17.18
N LYS A 401 -28.88 6.64 -16.37
CA LYS A 401 -29.81 7.68 -16.87
C LYS A 401 -29.15 8.75 -17.73
N ASN A 402 -27.83 8.92 -17.60
CA ASN A 402 -27.04 9.88 -18.36
C ASN A 402 -26.18 9.20 -19.45
N ASN A 403 -26.35 7.90 -19.74
CA ASN A 403 -25.58 7.22 -20.78
C ASN A 403 -25.83 7.81 -22.18
N ASP A 404 -27.07 8.20 -22.46
CA ASP A 404 -27.45 8.90 -23.69
C ASP A 404 -26.72 10.25 -23.80
N LEU A 405 -26.66 10.99 -22.69
CA LEU A 405 -25.97 12.27 -22.61
C LEU A 405 -24.46 12.13 -22.78
N ILE A 406 -23.84 11.11 -22.19
CA ILE A 406 -22.43 10.77 -22.38
C ILE A 406 -22.15 10.50 -23.87
N ALA A 407 -23.01 9.73 -24.53
CA ALA A 407 -22.89 9.42 -25.96
C ALA A 407 -23.14 10.65 -26.85
N GLU A 408 -24.03 11.57 -26.46
CA GLU A 408 -24.24 12.85 -27.12
C GLU A 408 -23.00 13.74 -27.05
N VAL A 409 -22.43 13.95 -25.87
CA VAL A 409 -21.20 14.74 -25.69
C VAL A 409 -20.03 14.11 -26.45
N ALA A 410 -19.93 12.78 -26.46
CA ALA A 410 -18.92 12.06 -27.24
C ALA A 410 -19.00 12.40 -28.73
N ARG A 411 -20.21 12.35 -29.30
CA ARG A 411 -20.44 12.72 -30.71
C ARG A 411 -20.19 14.20 -30.98
N GLU A 412 -20.62 15.07 -30.06
CA GLU A 412 -20.46 16.52 -30.21
C GLU A 412 -19.00 16.96 -30.24
N LEU A 413 -18.15 16.31 -29.43
CA LEU A 413 -16.71 16.62 -29.32
C LEU A 413 -15.82 15.68 -30.15
N ASP A 414 -16.42 14.83 -30.98
CA ASP A 414 -15.73 13.86 -31.85
C ASP A 414 -14.73 12.97 -31.09
N VAL A 415 -15.15 12.44 -29.92
CA VAL A 415 -14.36 11.49 -29.12
C VAL A 415 -15.04 10.12 -29.08
N PRO A 416 -14.27 9.02 -29.08
CA PRO A 416 -14.86 7.69 -28.99
C PRO A 416 -15.57 7.47 -27.65
N THR A 417 -16.60 6.63 -27.69
CA THR A 417 -17.26 6.10 -26.49
C THR A 417 -17.26 4.57 -26.47
N VAL A 418 -17.48 3.98 -25.30
CA VAL A 418 -17.72 2.54 -25.09
C VAL A 418 -18.79 2.33 -24.02
N ALA A 419 -19.76 1.46 -24.30
CA ALA A 419 -20.80 1.09 -23.35
C ALA A 419 -20.43 -0.20 -22.62
N LEU A 420 -20.53 -0.21 -21.29
CA LEU A 420 -20.22 -1.38 -20.48
C LEU A 420 -21.35 -2.42 -20.48
N GLN A 421 -22.60 -1.99 -20.67
CA GLN A 421 -23.78 -2.88 -20.53
C GLN A 421 -23.68 -4.15 -21.40
N PRO A 422 -23.35 -4.09 -22.71
CA PRO A 422 -23.27 -5.30 -23.53
C PRO A 422 -22.23 -6.31 -23.05
N ALA A 423 -21.11 -5.83 -22.49
CA ALA A 423 -20.07 -6.71 -21.97
C ALA A 423 -20.50 -7.41 -20.67
N PHE A 424 -21.28 -6.73 -19.82
CA PHE A 424 -21.87 -7.34 -18.64
C PHE A 424 -23.00 -8.31 -19.00
N ASP A 425 -23.84 -7.99 -19.99
CA ASP A 425 -24.88 -8.87 -20.50
C ASP A 425 -24.28 -10.18 -21.05
N ASP A 426 -23.13 -10.10 -21.73
CA ASP A 426 -22.40 -11.29 -22.19
C ASP A 426 -21.79 -12.09 -21.02
N ALA A 427 -21.16 -11.40 -20.06
CA ALA A 427 -20.58 -12.04 -18.89
C ALA A 427 -21.61 -12.81 -18.06
N LEU A 428 -22.84 -12.28 -17.93
CA LEU A 428 -23.94 -12.92 -17.20
C LEU A 428 -24.36 -14.29 -17.77
N LYS A 429 -24.05 -14.58 -19.04
CA LYS A 429 -24.34 -15.90 -19.64
C LYS A 429 -23.53 -17.03 -19.00
N THR A 430 -22.38 -16.70 -18.41
CA THR A 430 -21.41 -17.69 -17.91
C THR A 430 -20.94 -17.44 -16.49
N THR A 431 -21.14 -16.23 -15.97
CA THR A 431 -20.63 -15.79 -14.66
C THR A 431 -21.79 -15.40 -13.74
N PRO A 432 -21.87 -15.94 -12.51
CA PRO A 432 -22.90 -15.57 -11.56
C PRO A 432 -22.88 -14.07 -11.24
N LEU A 433 -24.07 -13.45 -11.10
CA LEU A 433 -24.25 -12.02 -10.80
C LEU A 433 -23.39 -11.55 -9.60
N ALA A 434 -23.32 -12.35 -8.54
CA ALA A 434 -22.56 -12.05 -7.32
C ALA A 434 -21.05 -11.90 -7.53
N GLN A 435 -20.51 -12.48 -8.61
CA GLN A 435 -19.10 -12.33 -8.98
C GLN A 435 -18.86 -11.10 -9.84
N LEU A 436 -19.90 -10.53 -10.45
CA LEU A 436 -19.82 -9.36 -11.31
C LEU A 436 -20.03 -8.05 -10.54
N VAL A 437 -21.03 -8.00 -9.66
CA VAL A 437 -21.38 -6.79 -8.90
C VAL A 437 -21.79 -7.09 -7.47
N ASN A 438 -21.81 -6.05 -6.64
CA ASN A 438 -22.48 -6.05 -5.36
C ASN A 438 -23.99 -6.27 -5.57
N LEU A 439 -24.51 -7.35 -5.00
CA LEU A 439 -25.92 -7.76 -5.10
C LEU A 439 -26.92 -6.78 -4.48
N VAL A 440 -26.45 -5.83 -3.67
CA VAL A 440 -27.31 -4.82 -3.03
C VAL A 440 -27.52 -3.65 -3.97
N ASP A 441 -26.43 -3.01 -4.42
CA ASP A 441 -26.50 -1.78 -5.20
C ASP A 441 -26.52 -2.02 -6.72
N GLY A 442 -26.10 -3.20 -7.20
CA GLY A 442 -26.10 -3.57 -8.62
C GLY A 442 -25.12 -2.77 -9.49
N VAL A 443 -24.21 -2.00 -8.89
CA VAL A 443 -23.30 -1.09 -9.59
C VAL A 443 -21.85 -1.26 -9.18
N HIS A 444 -21.57 -1.43 -7.89
CA HIS A 444 -20.18 -1.55 -7.43
C HIS A 444 -19.65 -2.93 -7.78
N LEU A 445 -18.52 -2.94 -8.49
CA LEU A 445 -17.99 -4.14 -9.11
C LEU A 445 -17.47 -5.14 -8.07
N ALA A 446 -17.78 -6.41 -8.27
CA ALA A 446 -17.07 -7.53 -7.68
C ALA A 446 -15.87 -7.91 -8.57
N PRO A 447 -14.95 -8.79 -8.13
CA PRO A 447 -13.72 -9.07 -8.89
C PRO A 447 -13.94 -9.45 -10.36
N GLY A 448 -14.97 -10.22 -10.67
CA GLY A 448 -15.34 -10.56 -12.05
C GLY A 448 -15.80 -9.35 -12.87
N GLY A 449 -16.49 -8.40 -12.25
CA GLY A 449 -16.90 -7.16 -12.91
C GLY A 449 -15.74 -6.21 -13.20
N GLU A 450 -14.77 -6.12 -12.29
CA GLU A 450 -13.53 -5.36 -12.53
C GLU A 450 -12.79 -5.92 -13.77
N ILE A 451 -12.75 -7.25 -13.94
CA ILE A 451 -12.20 -7.91 -15.13
C ILE A 451 -13.00 -7.59 -16.40
N VAL A 452 -14.34 -7.60 -16.33
CA VAL A 452 -15.21 -7.26 -17.48
C VAL A 452 -14.96 -5.84 -17.96
N VAL A 453 -14.87 -4.87 -17.04
CA VAL A 453 -14.56 -3.48 -17.39
C VAL A 453 -13.16 -3.37 -17.99
N ALA A 454 -12.14 -3.94 -17.34
CA ALA A 454 -10.77 -3.88 -17.83
C ALA A 454 -10.62 -4.48 -19.24
N ARG A 455 -11.24 -5.64 -19.51
CA ARG A 455 -11.25 -6.26 -20.84
C ARG A 455 -11.94 -5.40 -21.88
N THR A 456 -13.12 -4.85 -21.54
CA THR A 456 -13.88 -3.97 -22.44
C THR A 456 -13.05 -2.76 -22.85
N LEU A 457 -12.41 -2.10 -21.88
CA LEU A 457 -11.55 -0.95 -22.13
C LEU A 457 -10.31 -1.35 -22.94
N PHE A 458 -9.64 -2.45 -22.59
CA PHE A 458 -8.48 -2.96 -23.30
C PHE A 458 -8.78 -3.19 -24.78
N TYR A 459 -9.84 -3.95 -25.10
CA TYR A 459 -10.19 -4.22 -26.49
C TYR A 459 -10.62 -2.95 -27.24
N ARG A 460 -11.27 -2.01 -26.56
CA ARG A 460 -11.59 -0.71 -27.17
C ARG A 460 -10.34 0.08 -27.52
N LEU A 461 -9.34 0.11 -26.63
CA LEU A 461 -8.05 0.79 -26.90
C LEU A 461 -7.26 0.10 -28.03
N VAL A 462 -7.37 -1.23 -28.15
CA VAL A 462 -6.83 -1.98 -29.30
C VAL A 462 -7.51 -1.57 -30.60
N GLU A 463 -8.84 -1.54 -30.63
CA GLU A 463 -9.64 -1.17 -31.82
C GLU A 463 -9.33 0.26 -32.29
N LEU A 464 -9.15 1.19 -31.34
CA LEU A 464 -8.78 2.57 -31.62
C LEU A 464 -7.31 2.72 -32.08
N GLY A 465 -6.49 1.66 -31.98
CA GLY A 465 -5.06 1.72 -32.30
C GLY A 465 -4.28 2.59 -31.32
N TRP A 466 -4.72 2.70 -30.07
CA TRP A 466 -4.13 3.61 -29.08
C TRP A 466 -3.05 2.97 -28.22
N LEU A 467 -2.87 1.65 -28.33
CA LEU A 467 -1.83 0.92 -27.61
C LEU A 467 -0.46 1.01 -28.31
N PRO A 468 0.65 0.91 -27.56
CA PRO A 468 1.98 0.78 -28.14
C PRO A 468 2.10 -0.43 -29.06
N PRO A 469 3.07 -0.44 -30.00
CA PRO A 469 3.39 -1.64 -30.78
C PRO A 469 3.84 -2.79 -29.86
N ARG A 470 3.69 -4.03 -30.34
CA ARG A 470 4.25 -5.21 -29.65
C ARG A 470 5.77 -5.06 -29.57
N ARG A 471 6.33 -5.21 -28.38
CA ARG A 471 7.77 -5.40 -28.18
C ARG A 471 8.12 -6.88 -28.20
#